data_AF-A0A841RCW9-F1
#
_entry.id   AF-A0A841RCW9-F1
#
_cell.length_a   1.000
_cell.length_b   1.000
_cell.length_c   1.000
_cell.angle_alpha   90.00
_cell.angle_beta   90.00
_cell.angle_gamma   90.00
#
_symmetry.space_group_name_H-M   'P 1'
#
loop_
_entity.id
_entity.type
_entity.pdbx_description
1 polymer ?
#
loop_
_entity_poly.entity_id
_entity_poly.type
_entity_poly.pdbx_seq_one_letter_code
_entity_poly.pdbx_strand_id
1 'polypeptide(L)'
;MMAKRLLIIILICIGQGLLFVELSAIIQEEKVTVLHSHLSEVSFEQNSDSLLNITGRLTLIKNRLDAGDSPMDNYQYEARMQSLTSGLNLYGDQGNEEELRRSTPLTKAVRYLLGSNESRLSAEDPEYFPHLEEAYYWERNRHYDLAVEKYRFLVSRYSRDLKSSVMDTILLHLSFSHLMNAEYSEAERIADEIISRSENIVFRITADRINTFLFSLRKKQQQLAQLEENSLELGREQYFSVKYREAIATLAIFLEESDPSLKEEAEARYYLARAMEELGNTEDSINEYQRILALSDDENITMEAGRRLLMIDSFYDISDEETETLAKTLEGYEDPELNELIAPFRELYIEPAVSPTASASLIAEGEETEGEAEPQRTGEIYLTTTPPGAAVSINGISFGISPLFITSLPVGDVIVKAEYEDRMIERSIEVTDRIIRKVNIDIPNLPVDKASAEVKIPKGTFIVSYDLKEVSMELNYEPVDYASGAPVSLDPGEYIFIISGRDELDKLYFWEGVITVEEEKTTKISIPD
;
A
#
# COMPACT_ATOMS: atom_id res chain seq x y z
N MET A 1 -3.43 70.85 -7.67
CA MET A 1 -4.49 70.03 -8.32
C MET A 1 -3.97 68.71 -8.88
N MET A 2 -2.83 68.72 -9.59
CA MET A 2 -2.23 67.52 -10.19
C MET A 2 -1.85 66.43 -9.17
N ALA A 3 -1.20 66.81 -8.05
CA ALA A 3 -0.81 65.85 -7.01
C ALA A 3 -1.99 65.12 -6.33
N LYS A 4 -3.13 65.80 -6.14
CA LYS A 4 -4.34 65.16 -5.58
C LYS A 4 -4.97 64.16 -6.55
N ARG A 5 -4.93 64.44 -7.86
CA ARG A 5 -5.42 63.51 -8.88
C ARG A 5 -4.52 62.29 -9.00
N LEU A 6 -3.20 62.48 -8.91
CA LEU A 6 -2.24 61.38 -8.93
C LEU A 6 -2.40 60.46 -7.70
N LEU A 7 -2.60 61.04 -6.51
CA LEU A 7 -2.83 60.26 -5.28
C LEU A 7 -4.12 59.42 -5.37
N ILE A 8 -5.21 59.98 -5.93
CA ILE A 8 -6.46 59.25 -6.12
C ILE A 8 -6.28 58.07 -7.09
N ILE A 9 -5.54 58.27 -8.19
CA ILE A 9 -5.27 57.19 -9.15
C ILE A 9 -4.44 56.08 -8.50
N ILE A 10 -3.41 56.43 -7.72
CA ILE A 10 -2.58 55.46 -7.00
C ILE A 10 -3.43 54.65 -6.01
N LEU A 11 -4.31 55.31 -5.25
CA LEU A 11 -5.21 54.63 -4.30
C LEU A 11 -6.20 53.69 -5.01
N ILE A 12 -6.71 54.08 -6.19
CA ILE A 12 -7.57 53.21 -7.00
C ILE A 12 -6.78 51.99 -7.51
N CYS A 13 -5.55 52.18 -8.00
CA CYS A 13 -4.73 51.07 -8.48
C CYS A 13 -4.34 50.10 -7.34
N ILE A 14 -4.01 50.62 -6.15
CA ILE A 14 -3.75 49.79 -4.97
C ILE A 14 -5.01 49.02 -4.56
N GLY A 15 -6.17 49.70 -4.54
CA GLY A 15 -7.45 49.05 -4.23
C GLY A 15 -7.82 47.96 -5.24
N GLN A 16 -7.57 48.17 -6.54
CA GLN A 16 -7.79 47.17 -7.58
C GLN A 16 -6.80 46.01 -7.49
N GLY A 17 -5.53 46.28 -7.12
CA GLY A 17 -4.53 45.24 -6.89
C GLY A 17 -4.88 44.33 -5.72
N LEU A 18 -5.32 44.91 -4.59
CA LEU A 18 -5.77 44.14 -3.43
C LEU A 18 -7.01 43.29 -3.74
N LEU A 19 -7.99 43.86 -4.45
CA LEU A 19 -9.17 43.13 -4.92
C LEU A 19 -8.80 41.96 -5.86
N PHE A 20 -7.80 42.15 -6.72
CA PHE A 20 -7.33 41.10 -7.62
C PHE A 20 -6.63 39.97 -6.87
N VAL A 21 -5.83 40.30 -5.85
CA VAL A 21 -5.16 39.31 -4.99
C VAL A 21 -6.20 38.50 -4.20
N GLU A 22 -7.18 39.15 -3.57
CA GLU A 22 -8.27 38.43 -2.88
C GLU A 22 -9.08 37.56 -3.85
N LEU A 23 -9.44 38.09 -5.03
CA LEU A 23 -10.20 37.33 -6.02
C LEU A 23 -9.39 36.13 -6.55
N SER A 24 -8.08 36.29 -6.73
CA SER A 24 -7.18 35.22 -7.15
C SER A 24 -7.06 34.14 -6.07
N ALA A 25 -6.96 34.52 -4.79
CA ALA A 25 -6.91 33.57 -3.68
C ALA A 25 -8.20 32.74 -3.61
N ILE A 26 -9.36 33.40 -3.71
CA ILE A 26 -10.68 32.73 -3.72
C ILE A 26 -10.81 31.75 -4.90
N ILE A 27 -10.34 32.13 -6.09
CA ILE A 27 -10.39 31.26 -7.28
C ILE A 27 -9.45 30.06 -7.15
N GLN A 28 -8.29 30.23 -6.50
CA GLN A 28 -7.36 29.12 -6.25
C GLN A 28 -7.93 28.14 -5.22
N GLU A 29 -8.47 28.66 -4.11
CA GLU A 29 -9.16 27.87 -3.09
C GLU A 29 -10.30 27.04 -3.70
N GLU A 30 -11.17 27.65 -4.51
CA GLU A 30 -12.29 26.96 -5.15
C GLU A 30 -11.85 25.92 -6.19
N LYS A 31 -10.72 26.15 -6.88
CA LYS A 31 -10.11 25.13 -7.75
C LYS A 31 -9.56 23.95 -6.97
N VAL A 32 -8.90 24.21 -5.84
CA VAL A 32 -8.33 23.18 -4.96
C VAL A 32 -9.45 22.32 -4.37
N THR A 33 -10.54 22.90 -3.87
CA THR A 33 -11.69 22.15 -3.33
C THR A 33 -12.39 21.29 -4.40
N VAL A 34 -12.64 21.83 -5.60
CA VAL A 34 -13.22 21.04 -6.71
C VAL A 34 -12.29 19.91 -7.12
N LEU A 35 -10.99 20.18 -7.16
CA LEU A 35 -9.98 19.21 -7.50
C LEU A 35 -9.95 18.08 -6.45
N HIS A 36 -9.97 18.38 -5.15
CA HIS A 36 -10.09 17.40 -4.06
C HIS A 36 -11.34 16.52 -4.18
N SER A 37 -12.52 17.10 -4.41
CA SER A 37 -13.77 16.32 -4.52
C SER A 37 -13.80 15.38 -5.72
N HIS A 38 -13.25 15.79 -6.87
CA HIS A 38 -13.13 14.92 -8.04
C HIS A 38 -12.03 13.87 -7.89
N LEU A 39 -11.04 14.12 -7.03
CA LEU A 39 -9.95 13.18 -6.77
C LEU A 39 -10.32 12.11 -5.76
N SER A 40 -11.05 12.46 -4.70
CA SER A 40 -11.57 11.46 -3.76
C SER A 40 -12.57 10.54 -4.45
N GLU A 41 -13.41 11.07 -5.35
CA GLU A 41 -14.36 10.26 -6.13
C GLU A 41 -13.64 9.35 -7.14
N VAL A 42 -12.56 9.81 -7.78
CA VAL A 42 -11.78 9.02 -8.76
C VAL A 42 -10.84 8.00 -8.09
N SER A 43 -10.22 8.32 -6.95
CA SER A 43 -9.38 7.36 -6.20
C SER A 43 -10.23 6.23 -5.61
N PHE A 44 -11.44 6.54 -5.12
CA PHE A 44 -12.42 5.54 -4.72
C PHE A 44 -13.04 4.77 -5.89
N GLU A 45 -13.11 5.33 -7.10
CA GLU A 45 -13.60 4.61 -8.28
C GLU A 45 -12.51 3.71 -8.89
N GLN A 46 -11.23 4.06 -8.76
CA GLN A 46 -10.12 3.25 -9.28
C GLN A 46 -9.68 2.09 -8.38
N ASN A 47 -10.09 2.05 -7.09
CA ASN A 47 -10.13 0.86 -6.19
C ASN A 47 -8.86 -0.01 -6.05
N SER A 48 -7.75 0.28 -6.72
CA SER A 48 -6.51 -0.51 -6.71
C SER A 48 -5.83 -0.47 -5.34
N ASP A 49 -5.92 0.67 -4.68
CA ASP A 49 -5.05 1.04 -3.57
C ASP A 49 -5.46 0.37 -2.25
N SER A 50 -6.78 0.32 -2.00
CA SER A 50 -7.36 -0.37 -0.84
C SER A 50 -7.20 -1.90 -0.94
N LEU A 51 -7.35 -2.44 -2.16
CA LEU A 51 -7.20 -3.88 -2.42
C LEU A 51 -5.74 -4.32 -2.35
N LEU A 52 -4.82 -3.46 -2.74
CA LEU A 52 -3.38 -3.70 -2.64
C LEU A 52 -2.96 -3.94 -1.18
N ASN A 53 -3.45 -3.14 -0.23
CA ASN A 53 -3.14 -3.32 1.19
C ASN A 53 -3.61 -4.70 1.72
N ILE A 54 -4.87 -5.07 1.46
CA ILE A 54 -5.42 -6.36 1.90
C ILE A 54 -4.64 -7.53 1.29
N THR A 55 -4.48 -7.52 -0.04
CA THR A 55 -3.80 -8.61 -0.76
C THR A 55 -2.33 -8.72 -0.37
N GLY A 56 -1.65 -7.60 -0.17
CA GLY A 56 -0.27 -7.59 0.30
C GLY A 56 -0.12 -8.17 1.70
N ARG A 57 -0.96 -7.75 2.65
CA ARG A 57 -0.95 -8.30 4.01
C ARG A 57 -1.28 -9.79 4.04
N LEU A 58 -2.29 -10.24 3.29
CA LEU A 58 -2.60 -11.67 3.20
C LEU A 58 -1.44 -12.47 2.64
N THR A 59 -0.73 -11.94 1.64
CA THR A 59 0.46 -12.59 1.06
C THR A 59 1.58 -12.70 2.09
N LEU A 60 1.87 -11.61 2.81
CA LEU A 60 2.88 -11.59 3.87
C LEU A 60 2.59 -12.59 4.98
N ILE A 61 1.34 -12.61 5.48
CA ILE A 61 0.92 -13.54 6.54
C ILE A 61 0.94 -14.98 6.01
N LYS A 62 0.51 -15.22 4.77
CA LYS A 62 0.57 -16.55 4.16
C LYS A 62 2.00 -17.06 4.03
N ASN A 63 2.94 -16.21 3.60
CA ASN A 63 4.36 -16.57 3.54
C ASN A 63 4.87 -16.97 4.93
N ARG A 64 4.50 -16.23 5.98
CA ARG A 64 4.86 -16.56 7.37
C ARG A 64 4.25 -17.89 7.81
N LEU A 65 2.99 -18.15 7.47
CA LEU A 65 2.30 -19.41 7.79
C LEU A 65 2.95 -20.62 7.11
N ASP A 66 3.38 -20.47 5.86
CA ASP A 66 3.92 -21.57 5.05
C ASP A 66 5.42 -21.82 5.29
N ALA A 67 6.21 -20.76 5.53
CA ALA A 67 7.67 -20.82 5.60
C ALA A 67 8.28 -20.40 6.95
N GLY A 68 7.48 -19.91 7.89
CA GLY A 68 7.94 -19.34 9.17
C GLY A 68 8.19 -17.83 9.09
N ASP A 69 8.50 -17.23 10.24
CA ASP A 69 8.83 -15.80 10.29
C ASP A 69 10.25 -15.58 9.72
N SER A 70 10.47 -14.42 9.10
CA SER A 70 11.82 -13.90 8.79
C SER A 70 12.63 -14.35 7.55
N PRO A 71 12.05 -14.77 6.41
CA PRO A 71 12.74 -14.60 5.13
C PRO A 71 13.09 -13.13 4.88
N MET A 72 14.33 -12.82 4.46
CA MET A 72 14.75 -11.44 4.15
C MET A 72 13.81 -10.75 3.14
N ASP A 73 13.32 -11.51 2.16
CA ASP A 73 12.35 -11.05 1.17
C ASP A 73 11.04 -10.52 1.79
N ASN A 74 10.63 -11.04 2.95
CA ASN A 74 9.44 -10.57 3.65
C ASN A 74 9.62 -9.13 4.17
N TYR A 75 10.83 -8.76 4.61
CA TYR A 75 11.12 -7.39 5.05
C TYR A 75 11.08 -6.40 3.89
N GLN A 76 11.69 -6.79 2.75
CA GLN A 76 11.63 -5.98 1.54
C GLN A 76 10.18 -5.78 1.07
N TYR A 77 9.41 -6.88 1.07
CA TYR A 77 8.01 -6.86 0.68
C TYR A 77 7.17 -5.98 1.62
N GLU A 78 7.37 -6.11 2.93
CA GLU A 78 6.68 -5.29 3.94
C GLU A 78 7.04 -3.81 3.79
N ALA A 79 8.31 -3.46 3.63
CA ALA A 79 8.77 -2.09 3.39
C ALA A 79 8.17 -1.48 2.11
N ARG A 80 8.14 -2.27 1.02
CA ARG A 80 7.48 -1.90 -0.23
C ARG A 80 5.99 -1.65 -0.02
N MET A 81 5.30 -2.51 0.71
CA MET A 81 3.87 -2.35 0.99
C MET A 81 3.59 -1.10 1.83
N GLN A 82 4.41 -0.82 2.84
CA GLN A 82 4.23 0.37 3.69
C GLN A 82 4.55 1.68 2.95
N SER A 83 5.60 1.72 2.13
CA SER A 83 5.88 2.90 1.29
C SER A 83 4.76 3.15 0.26
N LEU A 84 4.25 2.11 -0.40
CA LEU A 84 3.14 2.25 -1.35
C LEU A 84 1.86 2.72 -0.66
N THR A 85 1.53 2.20 0.52
CA THR A 85 0.29 2.55 1.23
C THR A 85 0.35 3.88 1.98
N SER A 86 1.54 4.37 2.33
CA SER A 86 1.75 5.68 2.98
C SER A 86 1.63 6.85 2.01
N GLY A 87 2.18 6.74 0.79
CA GLY A 87 2.07 7.77 -0.25
C GLY A 87 0.64 8.02 -0.76
N LEU A 88 -0.29 7.10 -0.45
CA LEU A 88 -1.71 7.20 -0.79
C LEU A 88 -2.51 8.12 0.15
N ASN A 89 -1.88 8.69 1.20
CA ASN A 89 -2.50 9.56 2.21
C ASN A 89 -2.66 11.04 1.82
N LEU A 90 -2.30 11.45 0.61
CA LEU A 90 -2.28 12.87 0.22
C LEU A 90 -3.67 13.56 0.12
N TYR A 91 -4.78 12.86 0.37
CA TYR A 91 -6.11 13.37 0.04
C TYR A 91 -7.07 13.70 1.19
N GLY A 92 -6.72 13.37 2.45
CA GLY A 92 -7.63 13.56 3.59
C GLY A 92 -7.37 14.79 4.48
N ASP A 93 -6.15 15.34 4.53
CA ASP A 93 -5.74 16.12 5.71
C ASP A 93 -5.20 17.54 5.45
N GLN A 94 -5.56 18.19 4.34
CA GLN A 94 -5.22 19.60 4.11
C GLN A 94 -6.45 20.52 4.00
N GLY A 95 -7.44 20.30 4.86
CA GLY A 95 -8.56 21.20 5.05
C GLY A 95 -8.54 21.81 6.44
N ASN A 96 -7.83 22.92 6.65
CA ASN A 96 -7.99 23.74 7.85
C ASN A 96 -9.45 24.21 7.94
N GLU A 97 -10.29 23.50 8.71
CA GLU A 97 -11.74 23.76 8.89
C GLU A 97 -12.05 25.19 9.40
N GLU A 98 -11.05 25.91 9.95
CA GLU A 98 -11.22 27.29 10.41
C GLU A 98 -11.29 28.33 9.27
N GLU A 99 -10.72 28.07 8.08
CA GLU A 99 -10.79 29.04 6.97
C GLU A 99 -12.11 28.96 6.19
N LEU A 100 -12.68 27.76 6.03
CA LEU A 100 -13.94 27.55 5.30
C LEU A 100 -15.13 28.28 5.96
N ARG A 101 -15.03 28.56 7.26
CA ARG A 101 -16.10 29.19 8.06
C ARG A 101 -16.16 30.70 7.94
N ARG A 102 -15.17 31.36 7.31
CA ARG A 102 -15.14 32.82 7.07
C ARG A 102 -15.65 33.21 5.67
N SER A 103 -16.77 32.68 5.22
CA SER A 103 -17.43 33.21 4.01
C SER A 103 -17.99 34.62 4.26
N THR A 104 -17.23 35.65 3.92
CA THR A 104 -17.69 37.04 3.97
C THR A 104 -18.79 37.30 2.92
N PRO A 105 -19.62 38.35 3.06
CA PRO A 105 -20.64 38.69 2.06
C PRO A 105 -20.07 38.93 0.65
N LEU A 106 -18.78 39.29 0.56
CA LEU A 106 -18.08 39.54 -0.70
C LEU A 106 -17.84 38.24 -1.48
N THR A 107 -17.46 37.14 -0.81
CA THR A 107 -17.27 35.83 -1.47
C THR A 107 -18.58 35.27 -2.01
N LYS A 108 -19.70 35.48 -1.31
CA LYS A 108 -21.05 35.11 -1.80
C LYS A 108 -21.46 35.89 -3.06
N ALA A 109 -21.12 37.17 -3.16
CA ALA A 109 -21.44 38.01 -4.32
C ALA A 109 -20.61 37.63 -5.57
N VAL A 110 -19.34 37.25 -5.38
CA VAL A 110 -18.46 36.79 -6.46
C VAL A 110 -18.95 35.46 -7.05
N ARG A 111 -19.38 34.50 -6.21
CA ARG A 111 -19.97 33.22 -6.65
C ARG A 111 -21.22 33.41 -7.51
N TYR A 112 -22.13 34.27 -7.07
CA TYR A 112 -23.34 34.58 -7.83
C TYR A 112 -23.04 35.19 -9.21
N LEU A 113 -22.01 36.04 -9.32
CA LEU A 113 -21.60 36.69 -10.57
C LEU A 113 -20.88 35.75 -11.55
N LEU A 114 -20.18 34.72 -11.04
CA LEU A 114 -19.47 33.72 -11.87
C LEU A 114 -20.40 32.60 -12.39
N GLY A 115 -21.68 32.63 -12.04
CA GLY A 115 -22.66 31.64 -12.52
C GLY A 115 -22.48 30.26 -11.91
N SER A 116 -21.68 30.13 -10.84
CA SER A 116 -21.68 28.97 -9.97
C SER A 116 -22.99 28.94 -9.19
N ASN A 117 -24.05 28.39 -9.81
CA ASN A 117 -25.21 27.93 -9.05
C ASN A 117 -24.69 27.02 -7.94
N GLU A 118 -25.11 27.28 -6.69
CA GLU A 118 -24.81 26.51 -5.48
C GLU A 118 -25.04 24.98 -5.64
N SER A 119 -25.72 24.55 -6.70
CA SER A 119 -26.04 23.15 -6.98
C SER A 119 -24.89 22.28 -7.50
N ARG A 120 -23.66 22.79 -7.68
CA ARG A 120 -22.53 21.98 -8.22
C ARG A 120 -21.21 22.06 -7.46
N LEU A 121 -21.08 23.00 -6.52
CA LEU A 121 -19.85 23.26 -5.75
C LEU A 121 -20.01 22.92 -4.27
N SER A 122 -21.04 22.15 -3.97
CA SER A 122 -21.34 21.54 -2.68
C SER A 122 -21.85 20.13 -2.98
N ALA A 123 -21.01 19.30 -3.61
CA ALA A 123 -21.02 17.94 -3.11
C ALA A 123 -20.30 18.08 -1.77
N GLU A 124 -21.06 18.33 -0.69
CA GLU A 124 -20.56 17.97 0.63
C GLU A 124 -20.07 16.53 0.46
N ASP A 125 -18.82 16.23 0.86
CA ASP A 125 -18.37 14.85 0.89
C ASP A 125 -19.47 14.02 1.55
N PRO A 126 -19.83 12.85 0.97
CA PRO A 126 -20.95 12.08 1.48
C PRO A 126 -20.84 11.94 3.00
N GLU A 127 -21.96 12.06 3.74
CA GLU A 127 -21.96 12.06 5.22
C GLU A 127 -21.17 10.87 5.83
N TYR A 128 -21.02 9.78 5.07
CA TYR A 128 -20.26 8.60 5.45
C TYR A 128 -18.72 8.71 5.31
N PHE A 129 -18.19 9.69 4.58
CA PHE A 129 -16.78 9.74 4.19
C PHE A 129 -15.82 9.90 5.38
N PRO A 130 -16.02 10.85 6.33
CA PRO A 130 -15.14 10.95 7.50
C PRO A 130 -15.14 9.69 8.37
N HIS A 131 -16.28 8.98 8.42
CA HIS A 131 -16.39 7.71 9.15
C HIS A 131 -15.64 6.56 8.46
N LEU A 132 -15.50 6.62 7.14
CA LEU A 132 -14.74 5.65 6.35
C LEU A 132 -13.23 5.88 6.49
N GLU A 133 -12.79 7.13 6.49
CA GLU A 133 -11.39 7.49 6.80
C GLU A 133 -11.02 7.05 8.22
N GLU A 134 -11.90 7.28 9.20
CA GLU A 134 -11.70 6.80 10.57
C GLU A 134 -11.56 5.26 10.61
N ALA A 135 -12.40 4.52 9.87
CA ALA A 135 -12.31 3.06 9.81
C ALA A 135 -10.96 2.58 9.22
N TYR A 136 -10.50 3.20 8.13
CA TYR A 136 -9.20 2.89 7.53
C TYR A 136 -8.03 3.23 8.43
N TYR A 137 -8.11 4.35 9.15
CA TYR A 137 -7.10 4.74 10.12
C TYR A 137 -6.90 3.65 11.18
N TRP A 138 -8.00 3.16 11.77
CA TRP A 138 -7.92 2.09 12.78
C TRP A 138 -7.40 0.77 12.20
N GLU A 139 -7.84 0.38 11.00
CA GLU A 139 -7.37 -0.86 10.36
C GLU A 139 -5.87 -0.80 10.03
N ARG A 140 -5.38 0.32 9.49
CA ARG A 140 -3.97 0.49 9.12
C ARG A 140 -3.06 0.43 10.33
N ASN A 141 -3.50 1.00 11.44
CA ASN A 141 -2.84 0.95 12.74
C ASN A 141 -3.11 -0.36 13.50
N ARG A 142 -3.67 -1.37 12.83
CA ARG A 142 -3.86 -2.74 13.34
C ARG A 142 -4.81 -2.83 14.54
N HIS A 143 -5.61 -1.80 14.78
CA HIS A 143 -6.71 -1.79 15.73
C HIS A 143 -7.98 -2.35 15.07
N TYR A 144 -7.93 -3.63 14.72
CA TYR A 144 -8.96 -4.30 13.92
C TYR A 144 -10.32 -4.38 14.62
N ASP A 145 -10.35 -4.44 15.96
CA ASP A 145 -11.58 -4.37 16.75
C ASP A 145 -12.32 -3.04 16.57
N LEU A 146 -11.59 -1.92 16.65
CA LEU A 146 -12.14 -0.59 16.38
C LEU A 146 -12.55 -0.45 14.91
N ALA A 147 -11.73 -0.93 13.97
CA ALA A 147 -12.06 -0.91 12.55
C ALA A 147 -13.37 -1.67 12.25
N VAL A 148 -13.56 -2.87 12.81
CA VAL A 148 -14.81 -3.64 12.70
C VAL A 148 -16.01 -2.83 13.18
N GLU A 149 -15.90 -2.14 14.33
CA GLU A 149 -16.97 -1.29 14.84
C GLU A 149 -17.35 -0.19 13.84
N LYS A 150 -16.35 0.52 13.29
CA LYS A 150 -16.55 1.62 12.36
C LYS A 150 -17.13 1.17 11.02
N TYR A 151 -16.65 0.07 10.45
CA TYR A 151 -17.24 -0.49 9.24
C TYR A 151 -18.67 -0.99 9.45
N ARG A 152 -18.98 -1.63 10.59
CA ARG A 152 -20.35 -2.04 10.91
C ARG A 152 -21.28 -0.84 11.07
N PHE A 153 -20.79 0.24 11.69
CA PHE A 153 -21.52 1.49 11.75
C PHE A 153 -21.85 2.02 10.35
N LEU A 154 -20.87 2.08 9.45
CA LEU A 154 -21.06 2.53 8.07
C LEU A 154 -22.13 1.72 7.32
N VAL A 155 -22.04 0.38 7.36
CA VAL A 155 -23.02 -0.52 6.73
C VAL A 155 -24.41 -0.30 7.33
N SER A 156 -24.52 -0.19 8.65
CA SER A 156 -25.82 -0.04 9.32
C SER A 156 -26.48 1.32 9.06
N ARG A 157 -25.70 2.40 9.05
CA ARG A 157 -26.18 3.78 9.02
C ARG A 157 -26.42 4.28 7.60
N TYR A 158 -25.57 3.88 6.66
CA TYR A 158 -25.52 4.45 5.30
C TYR A 158 -25.78 3.42 4.19
N SER A 159 -26.18 2.18 4.49
CA SER A 159 -26.40 1.12 3.48
C SER A 159 -27.24 1.51 2.25
N ARG A 160 -28.19 2.45 2.41
CA ARG A 160 -29.05 2.90 1.30
C ARG A 160 -28.41 4.00 0.44
N ASP A 161 -27.43 4.70 0.98
CA ASP A 161 -26.80 5.87 0.38
C ASP A 161 -25.43 5.53 -0.23
N LEU A 162 -24.86 4.38 0.14
CA LEU A 162 -23.59 3.90 -0.39
C LEU A 162 -23.73 3.43 -1.86
N LYS A 163 -22.83 3.91 -2.72
CA LYS A 163 -22.60 3.32 -4.05
C LYS A 163 -22.19 1.84 -3.88
N SER A 164 -22.53 0.99 -4.86
CA SER A 164 -22.22 -0.45 -4.79
C SER A 164 -20.72 -0.73 -4.61
N SER A 165 -19.85 0.02 -5.31
CA SER A 165 -18.39 -0.12 -5.18
C SER A 165 -17.92 0.20 -3.77
N VAL A 166 -18.40 1.30 -3.18
CA VAL A 166 -18.03 1.70 -1.81
C VAL A 166 -18.51 0.67 -0.79
N MET A 167 -19.71 0.11 -0.97
CA MET A 167 -20.20 -0.99 -0.13
C MET A 167 -19.32 -2.23 -0.25
N ASP A 168 -18.90 -2.62 -1.45
CA ASP A 168 -17.98 -3.75 -1.67
C ASP A 168 -16.64 -3.53 -0.97
N THR A 169 -16.06 -2.33 -1.10
CA THR A 169 -14.84 -1.95 -0.40
C THR A 169 -15.00 -2.06 1.11
N ILE A 170 -16.05 -1.47 1.69
CA ILE A 170 -16.34 -1.54 3.13
C ILE A 170 -16.47 -3.00 3.59
N LEU A 171 -17.19 -3.85 2.84
CA LEU A 171 -17.34 -5.24 3.21
C LEU A 171 -16.03 -6.04 3.12
N LEU A 172 -15.18 -5.75 2.13
CA LEU A 172 -13.86 -6.41 2.03
C LEU A 172 -12.98 -6.10 3.23
N HIS A 173 -12.88 -4.82 3.59
CA HIS A 173 -12.13 -4.38 4.75
C HIS A 173 -12.72 -4.90 6.08
N LEU A 174 -14.05 -4.96 6.18
CA LEU A 174 -14.74 -5.56 7.32
C LEU A 174 -14.44 -7.07 7.41
N SER A 175 -14.49 -7.81 6.30
CA SER A 175 -14.13 -9.24 6.24
C SER A 175 -12.67 -9.46 6.64
N PHE A 176 -11.76 -8.66 6.10
CA PHE A 176 -10.33 -8.69 6.45
C PHE A 176 -10.10 -8.39 7.93
N SER A 177 -10.74 -7.35 8.48
CA SER A 177 -10.61 -7.00 9.90
C SER A 177 -11.16 -8.11 10.82
N HIS A 178 -12.25 -8.77 10.44
CA HIS A 178 -12.75 -9.96 11.15
C HIS A 178 -11.74 -11.12 11.12
N LEU A 179 -11.10 -11.36 9.97
CA LEU A 179 -10.04 -12.36 9.84
C LEU A 179 -8.87 -12.06 10.77
N MET A 180 -8.41 -10.79 10.81
CA MET A 180 -7.30 -10.36 11.66
C MET A 180 -7.63 -10.44 13.16
N ASN A 181 -8.91 -10.37 13.53
CA ASN A 181 -9.41 -10.63 14.89
C ASN A 181 -9.66 -12.13 15.18
N ALA A 182 -9.25 -13.04 14.29
CA ALA A 182 -9.53 -14.48 14.36
C ALA A 182 -11.04 -14.87 14.36
N GLU A 183 -11.91 -13.97 13.90
CA GLU A 183 -13.36 -14.18 13.79
C GLU A 183 -13.72 -14.84 12.44
N TYR A 184 -13.13 -16.00 12.17
CA TYR A 184 -13.12 -16.65 10.85
C TYR A 184 -14.50 -16.95 10.26
N SER A 185 -15.51 -17.19 11.10
CA SER A 185 -16.88 -17.46 10.62
C SER A 185 -17.55 -16.20 10.07
N GLU A 186 -17.33 -15.04 10.69
CA GLU A 186 -17.87 -13.78 10.16
C GLU A 186 -17.07 -13.28 8.96
N ALA A 187 -15.74 -13.43 8.99
CA ALA A 187 -14.90 -13.12 7.83
C ALA A 187 -15.37 -13.88 6.58
N GLU A 188 -15.57 -15.20 6.68
CA GLU A 188 -16.07 -16.04 5.58
C GLU A 188 -17.47 -15.62 5.14
N ARG A 189 -18.40 -15.43 6.07
CA ARG A 189 -19.78 -15.03 5.73
C ARG A 189 -19.82 -13.74 4.90
N ILE A 190 -18.98 -12.75 5.25
CA ILE A 190 -18.91 -11.48 4.54
C ILE A 190 -18.19 -11.63 3.20
N ALA A 191 -17.12 -12.43 3.13
CA ALA A 191 -16.44 -12.74 1.87
C ALA A 191 -17.39 -13.44 0.88
N ASP A 192 -18.14 -14.45 1.33
CA ASP A 192 -19.16 -15.14 0.53
C ASP A 192 -20.26 -14.18 0.05
N GLU A 193 -20.67 -13.25 0.91
CA GLU A 193 -21.62 -12.20 0.55
C GLU A 193 -21.09 -11.36 -0.64
N ILE A 194 -19.83 -10.91 -0.59
CA ILE A 194 -19.18 -10.15 -1.67
C ILE A 194 -19.08 -10.97 -2.95
N ILE A 195 -18.63 -12.23 -2.86
CA ILE A 195 -18.50 -13.16 -3.99
C ILE A 195 -19.85 -13.32 -4.72
N SER A 196 -20.94 -13.36 -3.97
CA SER A 196 -22.29 -13.57 -4.49
C SER A 196 -22.94 -12.31 -5.08
N ARG A 197 -22.64 -11.13 -4.52
CA ARG A 197 -23.38 -9.88 -4.82
C ARG A 197 -22.62 -8.88 -5.68
N SER A 198 -21.29 -8.88 -5.64
CA SER A 198 -20.50 -7.87 -6.31
C SER A 198 -20.49 -8.10 -7.83
N GLU A 199 -20.74 -7.06 -8.62
CA GLU A 199 -20.60 -7.13 -10.08
C GLU A 199 -19.13 -6.96 -10.52
N ASN A 200 -18.27 -6.48 -9.62
CA ASN A 200 -16.86 -6.25 -9.91
C ASN A 200 -16.04 -7.52 -9.61
N ILE A 201 -15.43 -8.04 -10.67
CA ILE A 201 -14.61 -9.25 -10.60
C ILE A 201 -13.44 -9.12 -9.62
N VAL A 202 -12.82 -7.94 -9.49
CA VAL A 202 -11.67 -7.72 -8.61
C VAL A 202 -12.07 -7.90 -7.15
N PHE A 203 -13.21 -7.35 -6.72
CA PHE A 203 -13.71 -7.53 -5.35
C PHE A 203 -14.06 -8.99 -5.05
N ARG A 204 -14.66 -9.69 -6.02
CA ARG A 204 -14.94 -11.13 -5.90
C ARG A 204 -13.67 -11.95 -5.75
N ILE A 205 -12.63 -11.65 -6.54
CA ILE A 205 -11.32 -12.30 -6.44
C ILE A 205 -10.67 -12.02 -5.08
N THR A 206 -10.67 -10.78 -4.61
CA THR A 206 -10.09 -10.44 -3.29
C THR A 206 -10.82 -11.15 -2.15
N ALA A 207 -12.15 -11.23 -2.20
CA ALA A 207 -12.94 -11.99 -1.23
C ALA A 207 -12.65 -13.50 -1.31
N ASP A 208 -12.48 -14.06 -2.51
CA ASP A 208 -12.10 -15.46 -2.69
C ASP A 208 -10.70 -15.78 -2.12
N ARG A 209 -9.75 -14.83 -2.20
CA ARG A 209 -8.45 -14.94 -1.53
C ARG A 209 -8.57 -14.99 -0.01
N ILE A 210 -9.44 -14.15 0.57
CA ILE A 210 -9.75 -14.20 2.01
C ILE A 210 -10.27 -15.60 2.37
N ASN A 211 -11.23 -16.14 1.61
CA ASN A 211 -11.77 -17.48 1.84
C ASN A 211 -10.72 -18.59 1.72
N THR A 212 -9.87 -18.53 0.70
CA THR A 212 -8.77 -19.48 0.48
C THR A 212 -7.80 -19.47 1.67
N PHE A 213 -7.48 -18.28 2.18
CA PHE A 213 -6.64 -18.14 3.36
C PHE A 213 -7.33 -18.67 4.63
N LEU A 214 -8.60 -18.33 4.86
CA LEU A 214 -9.41 -18.86 5.97
C LEU A 214 -9.49 -20.39 5.97
N PHE A 215 -9.60 -21.02 4.79
CA PHE A 215 -9.56 -22.48 4.67
C PHE A 215 -8.23 -23.06 5.19
N SER A 216 -7.11 -22.39 4.87
CA SER A 216 -5.77 -22.78 5.33
C SER A 216 -5.64 -22.65 6.85
N LEU A 217 -6.15 -21.55 7.43
CA LEU A 217 -6.18 -21.33 8.88
C LEU A 217 -7.03 -22.36 9.63
N ARG A 218 -8.19 -22.76 9.09
CA ARG A 218 -9.04 -23.79 9.71
C ARG A 218 -8.37 -25.16 9.76
N LYS A 219 -7.65 -25.52 8.71
CA LYS A 219 -6.85 -26.76 8.69
C LYS A 219 -5.77 -26.71 9.78
N LYS A 220 -5.10 -25.56 9.93
CA LYS A 220 -4.10 -25.34 10.97
C LYS A 220 -4.71 -25.42 12.37
N GLN A 221 -5.89 -24.85 12.60
CA GLN A 221 -6.59 -24.90 13.89
C GLN A 221 -6.83 -26.34 14.40
N GLN A 222 -7.13 -27.29 13.51
CA GLN A 222 -7.28 -28.69 13.90
C GLN A 222 -5.97 -29.33 14.38
N GLN A 223 -4.84 -28.87 13.85
CA GLN A 223 -3.50 -29.32 14.25
C GLN A 223 -3.12 -28.75 15.62
N LEU A 224 -3.45 -27.48 15.88
CA LEU A 224 -3.19 -26.82 17.16
C LEU A 224 -3.80 -27.56 18.36
N ALA A 225 -4.95 -28.23 18.17
CA ALA A 225 -5.64 -28.98 19.23
C ALA A 225 -4.86 -30.20 19.75
N GLN A 226 -3.76 -30.58 19.09
CA GLN A 226 -2.89 -31.69 19.48
C GLN A 226 -1.64 -31.25 20.24
N LEU A 227 -1.37 -29.94 20.27
CA LEU A 227 -0.20 -29.39 20.93
C LEU A 227 -0.43 -29.26 22.44
N GLU A 228 0.66 -29.24 23.19
CA GLU A 228 0.63 -29.06 24.64
C GLU A 228 0.15 -27.65 25.00
N GLU A 229 -0.76 -27.57 25.97
CA GLU A 229 -1.30 -26.29 26.47
C GLU A 229 -0.18 -25.44 27.08
N ASN A 230 -0.21 -24.13 26.83
CA ASN A 230 0.79 -23.17 27.34
C ASN A 230 2.25 -23.50 26.95
N SER A 231 2.47 -24.22 25.85
CA SER A 231 3.81 -24.48 25.31
C SER A 231 4.26 -23.36 24.35
N LEU A 232 5.58 -23.17 24.25
CA LEU A 232 6.20 -22.31 23.23
C LEU A 232 5.72 -22.67 21.82
N GLU A 233 5.66 -23.98 21.50
CA GLU A 233 5.19 -24.45 20.20
C GLU A 233 3.74 -24.01 19.95
N LEU A 234 2.83 -24.20 20.91
CA LEU A 234 1.44 -23.76 20.74
C LEU A 234 1.34 -22.25 20.51
N GLY A 235 2.06 -21.45 21.31
CA GLY A 235 2.05 -19.99 21.18
C GLY A 235 2.57 -19.49 19.84
N ARG A 236 3.68 -20.06 19.36
CA ARG A 236 4.25 -19.78 18.03
C ARG A 236 3.28 -20.16 16.91
N GLU A 237 2.68 -21.34 16.98
CA GLU A 237 1.76 -21.81 15.94
C GLU A 237 0.43 -21.02 15.94
N GLN A 238 0.00 -20.51 17.10
CA GLN A 238 -1.12 -19.56 17.19
C GLN A 238 -0.78 -18.22 16.50
N TYR A 239 0.43 -17.69 16.68
CA TYR A 239 0.89 -16.48 15.98
C TYR A 239 0.82 -16.66 14.46
N PHE A 240 1.39 -17.74 13.91
CA PHE A 240 1.32 -18.01 12.46
C PHE A 240 -0.10 -18.20 11.94
N SER A 241 -1.01 -18.63 12.81
CA SER A 241 -2.43 -18.82 12.49
C SER A 241 -3.28 -17.56 12.67
N VAL A 242 -2.68 -16.38 12.85
CA VAL A 242 -3.40 -15.11 13.07
C VAL A 242 -4.26 -15.14 14.35
N LYS A 243 -3.89 -15.96 15.33
CA LYS A 243 -4.53 -16.02 16.65
C LYS A 243 -3.72 -15.23 17.66
N TYR A 244 -3.51 -13.95 17.36
CA TYR A 244 -2.55 -13.12 18.09
C TYR A 244 -2.90 -12.97 19.57
N ARG A 245 -4.19 -12.83 19.91
CA ARG A 245 -4.63 -12.69 21.31
C ARG A 245 -4.36 -13.97 22.11
N GLU A 246 -4.64 -15.13 21.52
CA GLU A 246 -4.35 -16.42 22.14
C GLU A 246 -2.85 -16.69 22.22
N ALA A 247 -2.08 -16.31 21.19
CA ALA A 247 -0.62 -16.42 21.20
C ALA A 247 -0.01 -15.61 22.34
N ILE A 248 -0.45 -14.35 22.54
CA ILE A 248 -0.02 -13.50 23.65
C ILE A 248 -0.30 -14.19 24.98
N ALA A 249 -1.52 -14.66 25.20
CA ALA A 249 -1.90 -15.33 26.45
C ALA A 249 -1.07 -16.59 26.71
N THR A 250 -0.92 -17.44 25.70
CA THR A 250 -0.18 -18.71 25.79
C THR A 250 1.30 -18.48 26.07
N LEU A 251 1.94 -17.53 25.38
CA LEU A 251 3.36 -17.21 25.54
C LEU A 251 3.64 -16.48 26.84
N ALA A 252 2.75 -15.61 27.30
CA ALA A 252 2.86 -14.97 28.61
C ALA A 252 2.84 -16.02 29.74
N ILE A 253 1.89 -16.96 29.70
CA ILE A 253 1.82 -18.06 30.68
C ILE A 253 3.08 -18.94 30.59
N PHE A 254 3.53 -19.28 29.38
CA PHE A 254 4.76 -20.05 29.19
C PHE A 254 5.96 -19.38 29.88
N LEU A 255 6.14 -18.06 29.69
CA LEU A 255 7.22 -17.28 30.28
C LEU A 255 7.13 -17.15 31.82
N GLU A 256 5.92 -17.18 32.38
CA GLU A 256 5.71 -17.04 33.83
C GLU A 256 5.80 -18.38 34.58
N GLU A 257 5.25 -19.45 34.01
CA GLU A 257 5.05 -20.72 34.71
C GLU A 257 6.10 -21.79 34.37
N SER A 258 6.80 -21.64 33.24
CA SER A 258 7.87 -22.57 32.84
C SER A 258 9.23 -22.13 33.39
N ASP A 259 10.21 -23.04 33.36
CA ASP A 259 11.63 -22.73 33.56
C ASP A 259 12.33 -22.85 32.19
N PRO A 260 12.06 -21.93 31.23
CA PRO A 260 12.55 -22.05 29.87
C PRO A 260 14.07 -21.89 29.82
N SER A 261 14.71 -22.56 28.87
CA SER A 261 16.09 -22.20 28.52
C SER A 261 16.15 -20.77 27.98
N LEU A 262 17.33 -20.13 28.05
CA LEU A 262 17.51 -18.75 27.52
C LEU A 262 17.05 -18.60 26.06
N LYS A 263 17.27 -19.65 25.25
CA LYS A 263 16.82 -19.70 23.85
C LYS A 263 15.31 -19.76 23.72
N GLU A 264 14.64 -20.61 24.50
CA GLU A 264 13.19 -20.72 24.50
C GLU A 264 12.53 -19.45 25.05
N GLU A 265 13.15 -18.81 26.05
CA GLU A 265 12.70 -17.52 26.58
C GLU A 265 12.77 -16.43 25.50
N ALA A 266 13.91 -16.32 24.80
CA ALA A 266 14.08 -15.36 23.72
C ALA A 266 13.08 -15.60 22.58
N GLU A 267 12.86 -16.85 22.19
CA GLU A 267 11.89 -17.21 21.14
C GLU A 267 10.46 -16.89 21.56
N ALA A 268 10.08 -17.23 22.79
CA ALA A 268 8.76 -16.92 23.33
C ALA A 268 8.51 -15.41 23.36
N ARG A 269 9.47 -14.62 23.83
CA ARG A 269 9.40 -13.15 23.83
C ARG A 269 9.31 -12.59 22.42
N TYR A 270 10.03 -13.16 21.46
CA TYR A 270 9.98 -12.71 20.07
C TYR A 270 8.58 -12.85 19.49
N TYR A 271 7.96 -14.03 19.60
CA TYR A 271 6.61 -14.24 19.08
C TYR A 271 5.53 -13.51 19.89
N LEU A 272 5.75 -13.29 21.19
CA LEU A 272 4.90 -12.44 22.03
C LEU A 272 4.90 -11.00 21.51
N ALA A 273 6.09 -10.44 21.27
CA ALA A 273 6.27 -9.11 20.71
C ALA A 273 5.66 -8.99 19.31
N ARG A 274 5.91 -9.96 18.42
CA ARG A 274 5.31 -9.99 17.07
C ARG A 274 3.78 -10.02 17.14
N ALA A 275 3.19 -10.80 18.04
CA ALA A 275 1.74 -10.85 18.19
C ALA A 275 1.15 -9.54 18.76
N MET A 276 1.84 -8.88 19.68
CA MET A 276 1.46 -7.54 20.18
C MET A 276 1.52 -6.50 19.07
N GLU A 277 2.60 -6.53 18.28
CA GLU A 277 2.79 -5.64 17.13
C GLU A 277 1.67 -5.81 16.10
N GLU A 278 1.27 -7.04 15.78
CA GLU A 278 0.17 -7.32 14.83
C GLU A 278 -1.22 -6.89 15.36
N LEU A 279 -1.34 -6.53 16.64
CA LEU A 279 -2.56 -5.97 17.24
C LEU A 279 -2.47 -4.46 17.52
N GLY A 280 -1.42 -3.80 17.02
CA GLY A 280 -1.21 -2.36 17.23
C GLY A 280 -0.77 -2.01 18.66
N ASN A 281 -0.36 -3.01 19.47
CA ASN A 281 0.23 -2.76 20.78
C ASN A 281 1.75 -2.56 20.63
N THR A 282 2.10 -1.46 19.97
CA THR A 282 3.47 -1.17 19.53
C THR A 282 4.42 -0.94 20.70
N GLU A 283 4.01 -0.17 21.71
CA GLU A 283 4.81 0.11 22.91
C GLU A 283 5.26 -1.19 23.61
N ASP A 284 4.32 -2.08 23.92
CA ASP A 284 4.63 -3.36 24.58
C ASP A 284 5.51 -4.25 23.68
N SER A 285 5.30 -4.24 22.36
CA SER A 285 6.14 -4.99 21.43
C SER A 285 7.59 -4.48 21.41
N ILE A 286 7.80 -3.15 21.40
CA ILE A 286 9.12 -2.52 21.45
C ILE A 286 9.85 -2.93 22.73
N ASN A 287 9.14 -2.88 23.87
CA ASN A 287 9.68 -3.26 25.17
C ASN A 287 10.16 -4.73 25.20
N GLU A 288 9.42 -5.66 24.59
CA GLU A 288 9.84 -7.07 24.52
C GLU A 288 11.01 -7.28 23.56
N TYR A 289 11.06 -6.62 22.39
CA TYR A 289 12.24 -6.68 21.51
C TYR A 289 13.49 -6.12 22.18
N GLN A 290 13.38 -5.01 22.92
CA GLN A 290 14.48 -4.45 23.71
C GLN A 290 15.01 -5.44 24.76
N ARG A 291 14.10 -6.17 25.43
CA ARG A 291 14.49 -7.22 26.40
C ARG A 291 15.28 -8.33 25.72
N ILE A 292 14.87 -8.76 24.53
CA ILE A 292 15.61 -9.75 23.74
C ILE A 292 17.02 -9.24 23.44
N LEU A 293 17.15 -8.02 22.91
CA LEU A 293 18.46 -7.43 22.61
C LEU A 293 19.37 -7.32 23.84
N ALA A 294 18.80 -7.08 25.01
CA ALA A 294 19.56 -6.92 26.25
C ALA A 294 19.96 -8.23 26.94
N LEU A 295 19.16 -9.30 26.79
CA LEU A 295 19.26 -10.49 27.64
C LEU A 295 19.56 -11.79 26.88
N SER A 296 19.21 -11.87 25.59
CA SER A 296 19.37 -13.09 24.79
C SER A 296 20.81 -13.31 24.34
N ASP A 297 21.27 -14.57 24.41
CA ASP A 297 22.51 -15.03 23.78
C ASP A 297 22.26 -15.69 22.41
N ASP A 298 21.01 -15.74 21.94
CA ASP A 298 20.65 -16.27 20.64
C ASP A 298 20.81 -15.22 19.54
N GLU A 299 21.92 -15.28 18.81
CA GLU A 299 22.27 -14.33 17.75
C GLU A 299 21.17 -14.17 16.69
N ASN A 300 20.47 -15.27 16.33
CA ASN A 300 19.44 -15.20 15.28
C ASN A 300 18.22 -14.43 15.77
N ILE A 301 17.71 -14.75 16.97
CA ILE A 301 16.52 -14.08 17.53
C ILE A 301 16.83 -12.62 17.87
N THR A 302 18.03 -12.34 18.38
CA THR A 302 18.50 -10.97 18.65
C THR A 302 18.58 -10.16 17.36
N MET A 303 19.10 -10.75 16.28
CA MET A 303 19.12 -10.10 14.96
C MET A 303 17.69 -9.80 14.48
N GLU A 304 16.78 -10.77 14.54
CA GLU A 304 15.39 -10.60 14.10
C GLU A 304 14.62 -9.55 14.93
N ALA A 305 14.81 -9.52 16.25
CA ALA A 305 14.24 -8.49 17.11
C ALA A 305 14.75 -7.08 16.72
N GLY A 306 16.06 -6.94 16.46
CA GLY A 306 16.64 -5.68 16.00
C GLY A 306 16.13 -5.26 14.62
N ARG A 307 15.93 -6.21 13.70
CA ARG A 307 15.30 -5.97 12.39
C ARG A 307 13.86 -5.47 12.52
N ARG A 308 13.07 -6.05 13.43
CA ARG A 308 11.71 -5.55 13.71
C ARG A 308 11.72 -4.13 14.25
N LEU A 309 12.63 -3.81 15.16
CA LEU A 309 12.79 -2.44 15.68
C LEU A 309 13.16 -1.45 14.57
N LEU A 310 14.06 -1.82 13.66
CA LEU A 310 14.38 -1.01 12.47
C LEU A 310 13.15 -0.81 11.56
N MET A 311 12.35 -1.86 11.35
CA MET A 311 11.13 -1.73 10.54
C MET A 311 10.11 -0.79 11.17
N ILE A 312 9.90 -0.91 12.50
CA ILE A 312 9.01 -0.03 13.28
C ILE A 312 9.46 1.42 13.14
N ASP A 313 10.74 1.70 13.42
CA ASP A 313 11.35 3.04 13.30
C ASP A 313 11.17 3.66 11.90
N SER A 314 11.17 2.83 10.86
CA SER A 314 11.22 3.32 9.48
C SER A 314 9.88 3.50 8.79
N PHE A 315 8.86 2.74 9.19
CA PHE A 315 7.66 2.56 8.38
C PHE A 315 6.35 2.53 9.17
N TYR A 316 6.42 2.70 10.49
CA TYR A 316 5.25 2.68 11.35
C TYR A 316 5.09 4.00 12.09
N ASP A 317 3.82 4.37 12.29
CA ASP A 317 3.45 5.55 13.05
C ASP A 317 3.54 5.19 14.54
N ILE A 318 4.49 5.81 15.24
CA ILE A 318 4.74 5.65 16.67
C ILE A 318 4.82 7.03 17.32
N SER A 319 4.54 7.12 18.61
CA SER A 319 4.58 8.37 19.34
C SER A 319 6.01 8.93 19.45
N ASP A 320 6.14 10.24 19.64
CA ASP A 320 7.43 10.91 19.84
C ASP A 320 8.27 10.29 20.98
N GLU A 321 7.60 9.84 22.05
CA GLU A 321 8.24 9.18 23.20
C GLU A 321 8.81 7.80 22.82
N GLU A 322 8.06 7.03 22.03
CA GLU A 322 8.51 5.73 21.51
C GLU A 322 9.68 5.92 20.54
N THR A 323 9.63 6.92 19.65
CA THR A 323 10.71 7.24 18.71
C THR A 323 12.02 7.56 19.43
N GLU A 324 11.99 8.40 20.48
CA GLU A 324 13.20 8.72 21.24
C GLU A 324 13.79 7.47 21.93
N THR A 325 12.92 6.61 22.46
CA THR A 325 13.31 5.38 23.15
C THR A 325 13.90 4.36 22.16
N LEU A 326 13.29 4.24 20.99
CA LEU A 326 13.71 3.36 19.91
C LEU A 326 15.06 3.80 19.33
N ALA A 327 15.23 5.10 19.08
CA ALA A 327 16.49 5.67 18.61
C ALA A 327 17.67 5.38 19.56
N LYS A 328 17.45 5.46 20.87
CA LYS A 328 18.46 5.09 21.88
C LYS A 328 18.80 3.60 21.86
N THR A 329 17.79 2.75 21.63
CA THR A 329 17.98 1.29 21.55
C THR A 329 18.79 0.91 20.32
N LEU A 330 18.52 1.57 19.20
CA LEU A 330 19.18 1.34 17.93
C LEU A 330 20.53 2.05 17.82
N GLU A 331 20.93 2.84 18.81
CA GLU A 331 22.24 3.51 18.83
C GLU A 331 23.38 2.49 18.82
N GLY A 332 24.06 2.38 17.69
CA GLY A 332 25.15 1.41 17.49
C GLY A 332 24.69 0.01 17.07
N TYR A 333 23.38 -0.22 16.89
CA TYR A 333 22.87 -1.38 16.17
C TYR A 333 22.92 -1.11 14.66
N GLU A 334 23.68 -1.93 13.93
CA GLU A 334 23.76 -1.84 12.47
C GLU A 334 23.40 -3.19 11.85
N ASP A 335 22.43 -3.17 10.94
CA ASP A 335 22.15 -4.26 10.01
C ASP A 335 22.32 -3.72 8.57
N PRO A 336 23.53 -3.77 8.00
CA PRO A 336 23.79 -3.23 6.67
C PRO A 336 22.96 -3.92 5.58
N GLU A 337 22.70 -5.23 5.74
CA GLU A 337 21.95 -6.02 4.77
C GLU A 337 20.49 -5.56 4.72
N LEU A 338 19.83 -5.44 5.87
CA LEU A 338 18.46 -4.94 5.93
C LEU A 338 18.40 -3.47 5.48
N ASN A 339 19.33 -2.63 5.93
CA ASN A 339 19.36 -1.21 5.59
C ASN A 339 19.48 -0.98 4.08
N GLU A 340 20.36 -1.71 3.39
CA GLU A 340 20.47 -1.64 1.92
C GLU A 340 19.17 -2.10 1.24
N LEU A 341 18.55 -3.16 1.76
CA LEU A 341 17.33 -3.74 1.20
C LEU A 341 16.11 -2.80 1.29
N ILE A 342 15.97 -2.06 2.40
CA ILE A 342 14.79 -1.21 2.65
C ILE A 342 15.01 0.27 2.35
N ALA A 343 16.25 0.72 2.14
CA ALA A 343 16.58 2.11 1.82
C ALA A 343 15.75 2.71 0.67
N PRO A 344 15.53 2.00 -0.47
CA PRO A 344 14.73 2.56 -1.57
C PRO A 344 13.28 2.88 -1.16
N PHE A 345 12.74 2.20 -0.16
CA PHE A 345 11.36 2.38 0.28
C PHE A 345 11.25 3.44 1.38
N ARG A 346 12.29 3.62 2.21
CA ARG A 346 12.34 4.71 3.20
C ARG A 346 12.24 6.07 2.53
N GLU A 347 12.92 6.27 1.41
CA GLU A 347 12.85 7.52 0.64
C GLU A 347 11.46 7.79 0.04
N LEU A 348 10.66 6.75 -0.16
CA LEU A 348 9.30 6.82 -0.70
C LEU A 348 8.23 6.88 0.39
N TYR A 349 8.60 6.60 1.64
CA TYR A 349 7.67 6.60 2.77
C TYR A 349 7.30 8.05 3.12
N ILE A 350 6.00 8.29 3.29
CA ILE A 350 5.46 9.60 3.70
C ILE A 350 4.77 9.40 5.04
N GLU A 351 5.28 10.03 6.08
CA GLU A 351 4.63 10.00 7.40
C GLU A 351 3.18 10.48 7.30
N PRO A 352 2.21 9.75 7.89
CA PRO A 352 0.83 10.19 7.89
C PRO A 352 0.70 11.48 8.70
N ALA A 353 0.03 12.49 8.12
CA ALA A 353 -0.35 13.67 8.88
C ALA A 353 -1.27 13.27 10.04
N VAL A 354 -1.00 13.83 11.22
CA VAL A 354 -1.61 13.45 12.49
C VAL A 354 -3.13 13.63 12.43
N SER A 355 -3.90 12.56 12.66
CA SER A 355 -5.37 12.60 12.69
C SER A 355 -5.91 13.77 13.56
N PRO A 356 -6.96 14.49 13.13
CA PRO A 356 -7.46 15.72 13.79
C PRO A 356 -8.10 15.52 15.18
N THR A 357 -8.00 14.35 15.80
CA THR A 357 -8.54 14.09 17.14
C THR A 357 -7.57 14.33 18.31
N ALA A 358 -6.31 14.71 18.06
CA ALA A 358 -5.34 14.98 19.13
C ALA A 358 -5.12 16.47 19.47
N SER A 359 -5.61 17.42 18.67
CA SER A 359 -5.31 18.86 18.85
C SER A 359 -6.22 19.60 19.85
N ALA A 360 -6.80 18.89 20.81
CA ALA A 360 -7.57 19.49 21.91
C ALA A 360 -6.76 19.62 23.20
N SER A 361 -5.46 19.88 23.13
CA SER A 361 -4.70 20.49 24.23
C SER A 361 -3.26 20.74 23.79
N LEU A 362 -2.94 21.97 23.37
CA LEU A 362 -1.69 22.68 23.67
C LEU A 362 -1.69 23.99 22.89
N ILE A 363 -2.22 25.05 23.51
CA ILE A 363 -1.83 26.41 23.17
C ILE A 363 -0.61 26.72 24.03
N ALA A 364 0.54 26.98 23.41
CA ALA A 364 1.29 28.24 23.54
C ALA A 364 2.75 28.09 23.06
N GLU A 365 3.22 29.14 22.37
CA GLU A 365 4.60 29.44 21.99
C GLU A 365 5.12 28.58 20.82
N GLY A 366 5.34 29.07 19.59
CA GLY A 366 5.68 30.41 19.13
C GLY A 366 7.11 30.39 18.59
N GLU A 367 7.32 29.93 17.35
CA GLU A 367 8.50 30.28 16.56
C GLU A 367 8.20 30.11 15.05
N GLU A 368 8.47 31.18 14.30
CA GLU A 368 8.46 31.21 12.84
C GLU A 368 9.76 30.58 12.32
N THR A 369 9.67 29.57 11.44
CA THR A 369 10.69 29.37 10.39
C THR A 369 10.08 28.82 9.10
N GLU A 370 10.52 29.43 8.01
CA GLU A 370 10.12 29.30 6.61
C GLU A 370 10.40 27.92 5.99
N GLY A 371 9.53 27.51 5.06
CA GLY A 371 9.84 26.52 4.03
C GLY A 371 8.73 25.52 3.70
N GLU A 372 7.50 25.98 3.44
CA GLU A 372 6.38 25.14 3.02
C GLU A 372 6.69 24.52 1.64
N ALA A 373 7.15 23.27 1.62
CA ALA A 373 7.35 22.50 0.39
C ALA A 373 5.98 22.03 -0.11
N GLU A 374 5.56 22.47 -1.29
CA GLU A 374 4.31 21.99 -1.90
C GLU A 374 4.32 20.45 -2.04
N PRO A 375 3.17 19.78 -1.81
CA PRO A 375 3.07 18.33 -1.88
C PRO A 375 3.51 17.82 -3.27
N GLN A 376 4.50 16.93 -3.28
CA GLN A 376 5.04 16.37 -4.52
C GLN A 376 4.00 15.47 -5.18
N ARG A 377 3.43 15.94 -6.29
CA ARG A 377 2.51 15.16 -7.14
C ARG A 377 3.28 14.02 -7.79
N THR A 378 2.66 12.86 -7.97
CA THR A 378 3.26 11.70 -8.65
C THR A 378 2.51 11.34 -9.94
N GLY A 379 3.14 10.58 -10.84
CA GLY A 379 2.60 10.17 -12.13
C GLY A 379 3.19 8.84 -12.60
N GLU A 380 2.62 8.30 -13.68
CA GLU A 380 2.84 6.93 -14.13
C GLU A 380 3.50 6.89 -15.51
N ILE A 381 4.46 5.99 -15.71
CA ILE A 381 5.06 5.75 -17.02
C ILE A 381 5.09 4.26 -17.37
N TYR A 382 4.81 3.96 -18.64
CA TYR A 382 5.08 2.66 -19.25
C TYR A 382 6.28 2.81 -20.18
N LEU A 383 7.40 2.20 -19.83
CA LEU A 383 8.68 2.44 -20.47
C LEU A 383 9.18 1.22 -21.26
N THR A 384 9.50 1.45 -22.52
CA THR A 384 10.12 0.47 -23.43
C THR A 384 11.45 1.01 -23.97
N THR A 385 12.34 0.13 -24.43
CA THR A 385 13.56 0.53 -25.14
C THR A 385 13.69 -0.13 -26.50
N THR A 386 14.51 0.47 -27.36
CA THR A 386 14.91 -0.10 -28.66
C THR A 386 16.44 -0.12 -28.73
N PRO A 387 17.10 -1.29 -28.69
CA PRO A 387 16.53 -2.64 -28.55
C PRO A 387 15.86 -2.87 -27.17
N PRO A 388 14.89 -3.80 -27.06
CA PRO A 388 14.27 -4.16 -25.78
C PRO A 388 15.25 -4.88 -24.86
N GLY A 389 14.98 -4.92 -23.55
CA GLY A 389 15.84 -5.58 -22.58
C GLY A 389 16.96 -4.69 -22.01
N ALA A 390 16.85 -3.37 -22.15
CA ALA A 390 17.78 -2.45 -21.50
C ALA A 390 17.49 -2.37 -20.00
N ALA A 391 18.54 -2.33 -19.18
CA ALA A 391 18.46 -1.97 -17.77
C ALA A 391 18.09 -0.49 -17.66
N VAL A 392 17.09 -0.17 -16.84
CA VAL A 392 16.53 1.17 -16.73
C VAL A 392 16.74 1.67 -15.32
N SER A 393 17.26 2.89 -15.20
CA SER A 393 17.26 3.66 -13.96
C SER A 393 16.62 5.02 -14.18
N ILE A 394 15.92 5.53 -13.17
CA ILE A 394 15.24 6.83 -13.20
C ILE A 394 15.73 7.65 -12.03
N ASN A 395 16.24 8.85 -12.31
CA ASN A 395 16.90 9.72 -11.34
C ASN A 395 18.02 9.00 -10.54
N GLY A 396 18.67 8.00 -11.15
CA GLY A 396 19.71 7.19 -10.52
C GLY A 396 19.24 5.93 -9.78
N ILE A 397 17.93 5.73 -9.60
CA ILE A 397 17.33 4.54 -8.96
C ILE A 397 17.10 3.46 -10.02
N SER A 398 17.53 2.22 -9.78
CA SER A 398 17.32 1.10 -10.73
C SER A 398 15.88 0.57 -10.64
N PHE A 399 15.19 0.50 -11.78
CA PHE A 399 13.82 -0.01 -11.88
C PHE A 399 13.73 -1.38 -12.57
N GLY A 400 14.86 -1.97 -12.98
CA GLY A 400 14.92 -3.28 -13.62
C GLY A 400 15.11 -3.22 -15.14
N ILE A 401 14.57 -4.19 -15.86
CA ILE A 401 14.79 -4.37 -17.30
C ILE A 401 13.50 -4.02 -18.07
N SER A 402 13.61 -3.17 -19.08
CA SER A 402 12.47 -2.82 -19.95
C SER A 402 11.91 -4.02 -20.72
N PRO A 403 10.57 -4.13 -20.90
CA PRO A 403 9.54 -3.14 -20.58
C PRO A 403 9.16 -3.06 -19.10
N LEU A 404 8.93 -1.84 -18.59
CA LEU A 404 8.60 -1.57 -17.18
C LEU A 404 7.34 -0.71 -17.05
N PHE A 405 6.55 -0.95 -16.01
CA PHE A 405 5.45 -0.10 -15.59
C PHE A 405 5.74 0.49 -14.21
N ILE A 406 5.73 1.82 -14.08
CA ILE A 406 6.19 2.54 -12.89
C ILE A 406 5.10 3.54 -12.49
N THR A 407 4.57 3.41 -11.27
CA THR A 407 3.31 4.05 -10.83
C THR A 407 3.49 5.18 -9.82
N SER A 408 4.72 5.57 -9.47
CA SER A 408 4.98 6.52 -8.36
C SER A 408 6.16 7.46 -8.64
N LEU A 409 6.28 8.00 -9.86
CA LEU A 409 7.34 8.96 -10.18
C LEU A 409 6.90 10.39 -9.86
N PRO A 410 7.77 11.26 -9.34
CA PRO A 410 7.42 12.67 -9.12
C PRO A 410 7.07 13.35 -10.45
N VAL A 411 6.02 14.16 -10.43
CA VAL A 411 5.56 14.97 -11.57
C VAL A 411 6.60 16.03 -11.88
N GLY A 412 6.93 16.16 -13.16
CA GLY A 412 8.03 16.98 -13.63
C GLY A 412 9.04 16.17 -14.44
N ASP A 413 10.16 16.78 -14.76
CA ASP A 413 11.19 16.14 -15.57
C ASP A 413 11.98 15.13 -14.74
N VAL A 414 11.86 13.85 -15.09
CA VAL A 414 12.71 12.77 -14.56
C VAL A 414 13.77 12.39 -15.60
N ILE A 415 14.97 12.07 -15.14
CA ILE A 415 16.06 11.60 -15.99
C ILE A 415 15.99 10.09 -16.05
N VAL A 416 15.63 9.54 -17.19
CA VAL A 416 15.68 8.11 -17.42
C VAL A 416 16.96 7.74 -18.14
N LYS A 417 17.71 6.85 -17.52
CA LYS A 417 18.92 6.24 -18.04
C LYS A 417 18.62 4.80 -18.44
N ALA A 418 18.81 4.49 -19.72
CA ALA A 418 18.71 3.14 -20.25
C ALA A 418 20.10 2.64 -20.66
N GLU A 419 20.47 1.47 -20.17
CA GLU A 419 21.75 0.82 -20.41
C GLU A 419 21.54 -0.55 -21.07
N TYR A 420 22.19 -0.78 -22.20
CA TYR A 420 22.11 -2.03 -22.95
C TYR A 420 23.52 -2.36 -23.48
N GLU A 421 24.07 -3.50 -23.03
CA GLU A 421 25.49 -3.84 -23.19
C GLU A 421 26.40 -2.69 -22.69
N ASP A 422 27.43 -2.30 -23.45
CA ASP A 422 28.36 -1.21 -23.10
C ASP A 422 27.83 0.20 -23.46
N ARG A 423 26.52 0.35 -23.69
CA ARG A 423 25.92 1.59 -24.17
C ARG A 423 24.87 2.12 -23.23
N MET A 424 24.90 3.42 -23.05
CA MET A 424 24.03 4.14 -22.15
C MET A 424 23.46 5.35 -22.86
N ILE A 425 22.16 5.57 -22.68
CA ILE A 425 21.50 6.81 -23.05
C ILE A 425 20.72 7.36 -21.87
N GLU A 426 20.78 8.67 -21.71
CA GLU A 426 19.98 9.40 -20.74
C GLU A 426 18.98 10.28 -21.49
N ARG A 427 17.74 10.30 -21.01
CA ARG A 427 16.66 11.10 -21.57
C ARG A 427 15.83 11.70 -20.46
N SER A 428 15.66 13.01 -20.50
CA SER A 428 14.68 13.68 -19.67
C SER A 428 13.27 13.39 -20.21
N ILE A 429 12.41 12.91 -19.34
CA ILE A 429 11.02 12.58 -19.59
C ILE A 429 10.19 13.38 -18.61
N GLU A 430 9.29 14.20 -19.12
CA GLU A 430 8.30 14.86 -18.28
C GLU A 430 7.24 13.85 -17.83
N VAL A 431 7.15 13.62 -16.52
CA VAL A 431 6.10 12.83 -15.89
C VAL A 431 4.94 13.78 -15.61
N THR A 432 3.77 13.44 -16.15
CA THR A 432 2.56 14.23 -15.96
C THR A 432 1.63 13.53 -14.99
N ASP A 433 1.01 14.29 -14.09
CA ASP A 433 0.03 13.79 -13.13
C ASP A 433 -1.11 13.04 -13.85
N ARG A 434 -1.47 11.84 -13.37
CA ARG A 434 -2.66 11.02 -13.78
C ARG A 434 -2.74 10.55 -15.23
N ILE A 435 -1.65 10.59 -16.00
CA ILE A 435 -1.64 10.05 -17.36
C ILE A 435 -0.48 9.07 -17.49
N ILE A 436 -0.81 7.81 -17.80
CA ILE A 436 0.19 6.80 -18.19
C ILE A 436 0.90 7.30 -19.44
N ARG A 437 2.14 7.76 -19.28
CA ARG A 437 2.96 8.18 -20.41
C ARG A 437 3.70 6.96 -20.95
N LYS A 438 3.33 6.53 -22.16
CA LYS A 438 4.10 5.53 -22.90
C LYS A 438 5.38 6.17 -23.44
N VAL A 439 6.54 5.68 -23.02
CA VAL A 439 7.83 6.22 -23.46
C VAL A 439 8.69 5.12 -24.05
N ASN A 440 9.12 5.32 -25.29
CA ASN A 440 10.14 4.50 -25.92
C ASN A 440 11.48 5.25 -25.94
N ILE A 441 12.53 4.60 -25.42
CA ILE A 441 13.91 5.10 -25.49
C ILE A 441 14.64 4.36 -26.61
N ASP A 442 14.94 5.10 -27.68
CA ASP A 442 15.75 4.60 -28.79
C ASP A 442 17.23 4.82 -28.46
N ILE A 443 18.04 3.75 -28.47
CA ILE A 443 19.47 3.78 -28.18
C ILE A 443 20.23 3.81 -29.52
N PRO A 444 20.71 4.98 -30.01
CA PRO A 444 21.17 5.12 -31.40
C PRO A 444 22.45 4.34 -31.75
N ASN A 445 22.65 4.14 -33.06
CA ASN A 445 23.85 3.57 -33.72
C ASN A 445 24.08 2.06 -33.62
N LEU A 446 23.08 1.25 -33.93
CA LEU A 446 23.38 -0.02 -34.60
C LEU A 446 23.51 0.28 -36.11
N PRO A 447 24.61 -0.15 -36.78
CA PRO A 447 24.73 0.04 -38.22
C PRO A 447 23.49 -0.54 -38.92
N VAL A 448 22.86 0.30 -39.75
CA VAL A 448 21.57 0.08 -40.42
C VAL A 448 21.55 -1.20 -41.27
N ASP A 449 22.71 -1.78 -41.55
CA ASP A 449 22.85 -3.07 -42.24
C ASP A 449 22.55 -4.30 -41.35
N LYS A 450 22.27 -4.09 -40.06
CA LYS A 450 21.75 -5.13 -39.14
C LYS A 450 20.35 -4.82 -38.58
N ALA A 451 19.71 -3.73 -39.01
CA ALA A 451 18.35 -3.36 -38.59
C ALA A 451 17.24 -4.23 -39.24
N SER A 452 17.61 -5.27 -39.97
CA SER A 452 16.70 -6.26 -40.56
C SER A 452 17.16 -7.71 -40.37
N ALA A 453 18.11 -7.94 -39.47
CA ALA A 453 18.16 -9.24 -38.81
C ALA A 453 17.20 -9.14 -37.63
N GLU A 454 16.07 -9.86 -37.69
CA GLU A 454 15.36 -10.25 -36.47
C GLU A 454 16.44 -10.72 -35.49
N VAL A 455 16.75 -9.89 -34.48
CA VAL A 455 17.43 -10.40 -33.30
C VAL A 455 16.39 -11.33 -32.72
N LYS A 456 16.53 -12.62 -33.03
CA LYS A 456 15.86 -13.68 -32.31
C LYS A 456 16.42 -13.61 -30.91
N ILE A 457 15.80 -12.78 -30.07
CA ILE A 457 15.87 -12.94 -28.63
C ILE A 457 15.40 -14.37 -28.42
N PRO A 458 16.25 -15.28 -27.90
CA PRO A 458 15.87 -16.67 -27.78
C PRO A 458 14.77 -16.76 -26.73
N LYS A 459 13.54 -16.83 -27.22
CA LYS A 459 12.36 -16.83 -26.36
C LYS A 459 12.39 -18.03 -25.44
N GLY A 460 12.00 -17.81 -24.19
CA GLY A 460 11.61 -18.92 -23.32
C GLY A 460 10.26 -19.48 -23.78
N THR A 461 10.03 -20.75 -23.46
CA THR A 461 8.74 -21.40 -23.68
C THR A 461 8.00 -21.50 -22.36
N PHE A 462 6.86 -20.85 -22.27
CA PHE A 462 5.95 -20.98 -21.13
C PHE A 462 4.86 -21.99 -21.49
N ILE A 463 4.65 -23.00 -20.65
CA ILE A 463 3.55 -23.95 -20.79
C ILE A 463 2.75 -23.94 -19.49
N VAL A 464 1.50 -23.52 -19.59
CA VAL A 464 0.53 -23.64 -18.51
C VAL A 464 -0.38 -24.84 -18.78
N SER A 465 -0.55 -25.71 -17.80
CA SER A 465 -1.53 -26.80 -17.84
C SER A 465 -2.54 -26.61 -16.71
N TYR A 466 -3.82 -26.64 -17.07
CA TYR A 466 -4.95 -26.43 -16.19
C TYR A 466 -6.13 -27.32 -16.63
N ASP A 467 -6.98 -27.72 -15.68
CA ASP A 467 -8.24 -28.42 -15.91
C ASP A 467 -9.44 -27.56 -15.46
N LEU A 468 -9.59 -26.41 -16.12
CA LEU A 468 -10.57 -25.39 -15.78
C LEU A 468 -11.45 -25.07 -17.00
N LYS A 469 -12.71 -24.73 -16.75
CA LYS A 469 -13.71 -24.19 -17.67
C LYS A 469 -13.78 -22.68 -17.51
N GLU A 470 -14.31 -21.99 -18.52
CA GLU A 470 -14.51 -20.52 -18.48
C GLU A 470 -13.25 -19.74 -18.09
N VAL A 471 -12.11 -20.17 -18.63
CA VAL A 471 -10.81 -19.68 -18.20
C VAL A 471 -10.53 -18.28 -18.74
N SER A 472 -10.09 -17.39 -17.85
CA SER A 472 -9.54 -16.08 -18.16
C SER A 472 -8.11 -16.03 -17.63
N MET A 473 -7.18 -15.57 -18.47
CA MET A 473 -5.78 -15.42 -18.10
C MET A 473 -5.33 -14.00 -18.35
N GLU A 474 -4.41 -13.55 -17.51
CA GLU A 474 -3.72 -12.28 -17.66
C GLU A 474 -2.22 -12.47 -17.48
N LEU A 475 -1.45 -11.76 -18.29
CA LEU A 475 -0.01 -11.66 -18.14
C LEU A 475 0.31 -10.19 -17.92
N ASN A 476 0.88 -9.85 -16.76
CA ASN A 476 1.08 -8.46 -16.32
C ASN A 476 -0.21 -7.62 -16.41
N TYR A 477 -1.34 -8.21 -15.98
CA TYR A 477 -2.68 -7.60 -16.01
C TYR A 477 -3.23 -7.29 -17.41
N GLU A 478 -2.59 -7.77 -18.48
CA GLU A 478 -3.17 -7.74 -19.82
C GLU A 478 -3.81 -9.10 -20.15
N PRO A 479 -5.05 -9.12 -20.67
CA PRO A 479 -5.74 -10.36 -20.98
C PRO A 479 -5.02 -11.13 -22.09
N VAL A 480 -4.79 -12.42 -21.84
CA VAL A 480 -4.14 -13.34 -22.78
C VAL A 480 -5.01 -14.57 -23.02
N ASP A 481 -4.97 -15.09 -24.25
CA ASP A 481 -5.73 -16.28 -24.66
C ASP A 481 -4.76 -17.45 -24.88
N TYR A 482 -4.55 -18.26 -23.85
CA TYR A 482 -3.68 -19.44 -23.90
C TYR A 482 -4.48 -20.73 -23.73
N ALA A 483 -4.29 -21.67 -24.65
CA ALA A 483 -4.86 -22.99 -24.52
C ALA A 483 -4.06 -23.85 -23.52
N SER A 484 -4.75 -24.68 -22.73
CA SER A 484 -4.12 -25.61 -21.78
C SER A 484 -3.11 -26.51 -22.50
N GLY A 485 -1.88 -26.54 -22.00
CA GLY A 485 -0.77 -27.31 -22.54
C GLY A 485 -0.15 -26.74 -23.82
N ALA A 486 -0.64 -25.61 -24.34
CA ALA A 486 -0.04 -24.97 -25.51
C ALA A 486 1.23 -24.20 -25.12
N PRO A 487 2.33 -24.36 -25.87
CA PRO A 487 3.53 -23.58 -25.65
C PRO A 487 3.34 -22.13 -26.10
N VAL A 488 3.64 -21.21 -25.20
CA VAL A 488 3.66 -19.76 -25.45
C VAL A 488 5.10 -19.30 -25.46
N SER A 489 5.47 -18.51 -26.47
CA SER A 489 6.82 -18.01 -26.62
C SER A 489 6.90 -16.59 -26.06
N LEU A 490 7.51 -16.46 -24.88
CA LEU A 490 7.66 -15.21 -24.15
C LEU A 490 9.13 -14.76 -24.17
N ASP A 491 9.33 -13.46 -24.03
CA ASP A 491 10.68 -12.94 -23.84
C ASP A 491 11.18 -13.37 -22.44
N PRO A 492 12.50 -13.50 -22.21
CA PRO A 492 13.00 -13.81 -20.87
C PRO A 492 12.68 -12.69 -19.88
N GLY A 493 12.25 -13.04 -18.68
CA GLY A 493 11.86 -12.07 -17.65
C GLY A 493 10.90 -12.64 -16.60
N GLU A 494 10.56 -11.80 -15.62
CA GLU A 494 9.52 -12.09 -14.64
C GLU A 494 8.19 -11.55 -15.11
N TYR A 495 7.15 -12.37 -15.01
CA TYR A 495 5.79 -12.01 -15.36
C TYR A 495 4.86 -12.32 -14.20
N ILE A 496 3.91 -11.43 -13.94
CA ILE A 496 2.77 -11.73 -13.08
C ILE A 496 1.78 -12.50 -13.96
N PHE A 497 1.64 -13.79 -13.71
CA PHE A 497 0.68 -14.62 -14.43
C PHE A 497 -0.52 -14.86 -13.53
N ILE A 498 -1.69 -14.49 -14.04
CA ILE A 498 -2.97 -14.65 -13.38
C ILE A 498 -3.81 -15.58 -14.24
N ILE A 499 -4.44 -16.55 -13.60
CA ILE A 499 -5.41 -17.43 -14.23
C ILE A 499 -6.60 -17.58 -13.31
N SER A 500 -7.78 -17.42 -13.88
CA SER A 500 -9.05 -17.64 -13.23
C SER A 500 -9.92 -18.54 -14.09
N GLY A 501 -10.79 -19.33 -13.49
CA GLY A 501 -11.69 -20.23 -14.20
C GLY A 501 -12.60 -20.96 -13.25
N ARG A 502 -13.25 -22.02 -13.72
CA ARG A 502 -14.09 -22.90 -12.91
C ARG A 502 -13.64 -24.34 -13.02
N ASP A 503 -13.57 -25.06 -11.92
CA ASP A 503 -13.27 -26.51 -11.95
C ASP A 503 -14.47 -27.33 -12.49
N GLU A 504 -14.33 -28.66 -12.52
CA GLU A 504 -15.43 -29.54 -12.94
C GLU A 504 -16.67 -29.48 -12.03
N LEU A 505 -16.50 -29.06 -10.78
CA LEU A 505 -17.54 -28.92 -9.76
C LEU A 505 -18.14 -27.50 -9.73
N ASP A 506 -17.83 -26.67 -10.73
CA ASP A 506 -18.28 -25.28 -10.88
C ASP A 506 -17.73 -24.31 -9.81
N LYS A 507 -16.70 -24.73 -9.06
CA LYS A 507 -16.00 -23.88 -8.09
C LYS A 507 -15.08 -22.93 -8.82
N LEU A 508 -15.05 -21.68 -8.37
CA LEU A 508 -14.13 -20.69 -8.90
C LEU A 508 -12.70 -21.10 -8.51
N TYR A 509 -11.81 -21.06 -9.49
CA TYR A 509 -10.39 -21.30 -9.33
C TYR A 509 -9.64 -20.03 -9.70
N PHE A 510 -8.67 -19.63 -8.89
CA PHE A 510 -7.81 -18.50 -9.16
C PHE A 510 -6.38 -18.82 -8.71
N TRP A 511 -5.42 -18.55 -9.58
CA TRP A 511 -3.99 -18.63 -9.27
C TRP A 511 -3.30 -17.37 -9.78
N GLU A 512 -2.49 -16.76 -8.91
CA GLU A 512 -1.55 -15.69 -9.27
C GLU A 512 -0.17 -16.12 -8.80
N GLY A 513 0.82 -15.96 -9.68
CA GLY A 513 2.20 -16.21 -9.32
C GLY A 513 3.16 -15.44 -10.22
N VAL A 514 4.32 -15.13 -9.67
CA VAL A 514 5.44 -14.65 -10.48
C VAL A 514 6.04 -15.83 -11.21
N ILE A 515 6.12 -15.73 -12.53
CA ILE A 515 6.72 -16.74 -13.40
C ILE A 515 8.02 -16.18 -13.97
N THR A 516 9.11 -16.91 -13.78
CA THR A 516 10.39 -16.57 -14.42
C THR A 516 10.50 -17.35 -15.73
N VAL A 517 10.54 -16.63 -16.84
CA VAL A 517 10.81 -17.18 -18.16
C VAL A 517 12.29 -17.01 -18.44
N GLU A 518 13.00 -18.14 -18.55
CA GLU A 518 14.43 -18.13 -18.87
C GLU A 518 14.66 -18.38 -20.37
N GLU A 519 15.75 -17.79 -20.90
CA GLU A 519 16.18 -17.92 -22.29
C GLU A 519 16.35 -19.38 -22.71
N GLU A 520 15.75 -19.77 -23.86
CA GLU A 520 15.74 -21.14 -24.42
C GLU A 520 15.23 -22.27 -23.50
N LYS A 521 14.72 -21.94 -22.31
CA LYS A 521 14.17 -22.93 -21.38
C LYS A 521 12.67 -23.04 -21.49
N THR A 522 12.14 -24.17 -21.03
CA THR A 522 10.69 -24.37 -20.90
C THR A 522 10.29 -24.26 -19.44
N THR A 523 9.60 -23.18 -19.07
CA THR A 523 8.96 -23.04 -17.76
C THR A 523 7.59 -23.70 -17.85
N LYS A 524 7.36 -24.72 -17.02
CA LYS A 524 6.08 -25.44 -16.95
C LYS A 524 5.42 -25.14 -15.63
N ILE A 525 4.18 -24.71 -15.69
CA ILE A 525 3.32 -24.57 -14.52
C ILE A 525 2.15 -25.50 -14.71
N SER A 526 2.05 -26.47 -13.80
CA SER A 526 0.86 -27.29 -13.66
C SER A 526 0.06 -26.67 -12.54
N ILE A 527 -1.11 -26.17 -12.90
CA ILE A 527 -2.05 -25.57 -11.98
C ILE A 527 -2.85 -26.75 -11.41
N PRO A 528 -2.66 -27.09 -10.12
CA PRO A 528 -3.28 -28.28 -9.53
C PRO A 528 -4.80 -28.13 -9.44
N ASP A 529 -5.48 -29.28 -9.47
CA ASP A 529 -6.94 -29.44 -9.26
C ASP A 529 -7.46 -28.73 -7.99
#